data_AF-A0A0S8IK98-F1
#
_entry.id   AF-A0A0S8IK98-F1
#
_cell.length_a   1.000
_cell.length_b   1.000
_cell.length_c   1.000
_cell.angle_alpha   90.00
_cell.angle_beta   90.00
_cell.angle_gamma   90.00
#
_symmetry.space_group_name_H-M   'P 1'
#
loop_
_entity.id
_entity.type
_entity.pdbx_description
1 polymer ?
#
loop_
_entity_poly.entity_id
_entity_poly.type
_entity_poly.pdbx_seq_one_letter_code
_entity_poly.pdbx_strand_id
1 'polypeptide(L)'
;MKVFKFLATVTFITYFSLLYVYQQTEIFRLGYAGQERHVKVEELLDRNALLRYNIARQASLVQIGERMSELADFQMPDSCRLVRLAPALREGEIFEQGPARQETLLSRIFGIKRQAEANTLNPR
;
A
#
# COMPACT_ATOMS: atom_id res chain seq x y z
N MET A 1 -61.02 -7.69 34.95
CA MET A 1 -60.05 -6.67 34.47
C MET A 1 -58.68 -6.69 35.17
N LYS A 2 -58.54 -7.09 36.45
CA LYS A 2 -57.24 -7.10 37.15
C LYS A 2 -56.24 -8.14 36.62
N VAL A 3 -56.72 -9.35 36.28
CA VAL A 3 -55.89 -10.45 35.75
C VAL A 3 -55.29 -10.10 34.38
N PHE A 4 -56.07 -9.44 33.51
CA PHE A 4 -55.59 -9.02 32.20
C PHE A 4 -54.50 -7.95 32.29
N LYS A 5 -54.62 -7.01 33.25
CA LYS A 5 -53.58 -6.02 33.53
C LYS A 5 -52.30 -6.68 34.06
N PHE A 6 -52.42 -7.63 34.99
CA PHE A 6 -51.28 -8.39 35.51
C PHE A 6 -50.57 -9.18 34.41
N LEU A 7 -51.34 -9.89 33.57
CA LEU A 7 -50.79 -10.65 32.45
C LEU A 7 -50.05 -9.74 31.46
N ALA A 8 -50.62 -8.58 31.13
CA ALA A 8 -50.00 -7.59 30.27
C ALA A 8 -48.70 -7.02 30.85
N THR A 9 -48.62 -6.81 32.17
CA THR A 9 -47.40 -6.35 32.83
C THR A 9 -46.31 -7.42 32.79
N VAL A 10 -46.65 -8.69 33.05
CA VAL A 10 -45.67 -9.79 33.01
C VAL A 10 -45.14 -10.02 31.60
N THR A 11 -46.00 -9.97 30.57
CA THR A 11 -45.55 -10.11 29.18
C THR A 11 -44.66 -8.95 28.76
N PHE A 12 -44.97 -7.72 29.19
CA PHE A 12 -44.14 -6.55 28.92
C PHE A 12 -42.76 -6.67 29.56
N ILE A 13 -42.68 -7.06 30.84
CA ILE A 13 -41.40 -7.26 31.55
C ILE A 13 -40.59 -8.37 30.88
N THR A 14 -41.24 -9.48 30.49
CA THR A 14 -40.58 -10.59 29.79
C THR A 14 -40.01 -10.14 28.45
N TYR A 15 -40.78 -9.35 27.69
CA TYR A 15 -40.35 -8.81 26.40
C TYR A 15 -39.13 -7.88 26.54
N PHE A 16 -39.15 -6.97 27.53
CA PHE A 16 -38.00 -6.11 27.81
C PHE A 16 -36.77 -6.90 28.25
N SER A 17 -36.96 -7.96 29.01
CA SER A 17 -35.85 -8.84 29.44
C SER A 17 -35.21 -9.56 28.24
N LEU A 18 -36.03 -10.05 27.30
CA LEU A 18 -35.55 -10.65 26.05
C LEU A 18 -34.80 -9.65 25.17
N LEU A 19 -35.34 -8.43 25.01
CA LEU A 19 -34.68 -7.36 24.26
C LEU A 19 -33.34 -6.96 24.88
N TYR A 20 -33.26 -6.89 26.21
CA TYR A 20 -32.04 -6.55 26.91
C TYR A 20 -30.93 -7.56 26.64
N VAL A 21 -31.23 -8.87 26.76
CA VAL A 21 -30.27 -9.94 26.47
C VAL A 21 -29.87 -9.92 24.99
N TYR A 22 -30.84 -9.71 24.08
CA TYR A 22 -30.55 -9.58 22.65
C TYR A 22 -29.56 -8.46 22.37
N GLN A 23 -29.80 -7.26 22.92
CA GLN A 23 -28.90 -6.11 22.77
C GLN A 23 -27.50 -6.40 23.31
N GLN A 24 -27.40 -7.03 24.49
CA GLN A 24 -26.10 -7.43 25.03
C GLN A 24 -25.36 -8.37 24.06
N THR A 25 -26.02 -9.40 23.55
CA THR A 25 -25.39 -10.35 22.61
C THR A 25 -24.98 -9.71 21.30
N GLU A 26 -25.76 -8.76 20.78
CA GLU A 26 -25.46 -8.02 19.56
C GLU A 26 -24.19 -7.16 19.73
N ILE A 27 -24.06 -6.49 20.87
CA ILE A 27 -22.88 -5.66 21.20
C ILE A 27 -21.62 -6.53 21.23
N PHE A 28 -21.66 -7.69 21.89
CA PHE A 28 -20.53 -8.61 21.90
C PHE A 28 -20.19 -9.09 20.49
N ARG A 29 -21.18 -9.49 19.71
CA ARG A 29 -20.98 -9.93 18.32
C ARG A 29 -20.33 -8.85 17.46
N LEU A 30 -20.80 -7.60 17.58
CA LEU A 30 -20.21 -6.46 16.88
C LEU A 30 -18.78 -6.18 17.35
N GLY A 31 -18.50 -6.29 18.65
CA GLY A 31 -17.17 -6.17 19.22
C GLY A 31 -16.19 -7.18 18.64
N TYR A 32 -16.58 -8.47 18.60
CA TYR A 32 -15.76 -9.53 18.01
C TYR A 32 -15.52 -9.32 16.51
N ALA A 33 -16.56 -8.94 15.75
CA ALA A 33 -16.43 -8.65 14.33
C ALA A 33 -15.51 -7.45 14.06
N GLY A 34 -15.54 -6.43 14.93
CA GLY A 34 -14.62 -5.30 14.90
C GLY A 34 -13.18 -5.72 15.20
N GLN A 35 -12.98 -6.53 16.24
CA GLN A 35 -11.67 -7.00 16.66
C GLN A 35 -10.97 -7.85 15.59
N GLU A 36 -11.71 -8.76 14.93
CA GLU A 36 -11.15 -9.58 13.84
C GLU A 36 -10.62 -8.71 12.69
N ARG A 37 -11.33 -7.62 12.36
CA ARG A 37 -10.89 -6.68 11.32
C ARG A 37 -9.66 -5.89 11.77
N HIS A 38 -9.62 -5.45 13.03
CA HIS A 38 -8.46 -4.75 13.57
C HIS A 38 -7.20 -5.62 13.53
N VAL A 39 -7.28 -6.89 13.94
CA VAL A 39 -6.16 -7.82 13.90
C VAL A 39 -5.64 -8.01 12.46
N LYS A 40 -6.54 -8.17 11.48
CA LYS A 40 -6.15 -8.30 10.07
C LYS A 40 -5.44 -7.05 9.54
N VAL A 41 -5.91 -5.86 9.92
CA VAL A 41 -5.29 -4.59 9.50
C VAL A 41 -3.90 -4.45 10.12
N GLU A 42 -3.76 -4.77 11.41
CA GLU A 42 -2.49 -4.75 12.12
C GLU A 42 -1.48 -5.72 11.49
N GLU A 43 -1.90 -6.95 11.18
CA GLU A 43 -1.07 -7.93 10.48
C GLU A 43 -0.60 -7.42 9.11
N LEU A 44 -1.48 -6.79 8.34
CA LEU A 44 -1.12 -6.21 7.04
C LEU A 44 -0.14 -5.04 7.20
N LEU A 45 -0.28 -4.24 8.25
CA LEU A 45 0.59 -3.11 8.55
C LEU A 45 1.99 -3.60 8.94
N ASP A 46 2.08 -4.62 9.78
CA ASP A 46 3.35 -5.27 10.15
C ASP A 46 4.05 -5.88 8.94
N ARG A 47 3.31 -6.61 8.09
CA ARG A 47 3.85 -7.14 6.83
C ARG A 47 4.34 -6.02 5.92
N ASN A 48 3.62 -4.91 5.84
CA ASN A 48 4.04 -3.77 5.03
C ASN A 48 5.33 -3.15 5.57
N ALA A 49 5.44 -2.96 6.89
CA ALA A 49 6.63 -2.45 7.54
C ALA A 49 7.84 -3.37 7.30
N LEU A 50 7.65 -4.68 7.44
CA LEU A 50 8.69 -5.68 7.17
C LEU A 50 9.13 -5.66 5.70
N LEU A 51 8.19 -5.58 4.76
CA LEU A 51 8.50 -5.46 3.33
C LEU A 51 9.27 -4.18 3.01
N ARG A 52 8.86 -3.04 3.57
CA ARG A 52 9.56 -1.76 3.42
C ARG A 52 10.98 -1.84 3.96
N TYR A 53 11.16 -2.43 5.14
CA TYR A 53 12.47 -2.66 5.72
C TYR A 53 13.32 -3.56 4.82
N ASN A 54 12.77 -4.68 4.34
CA ASN A 54 13.50 -5.60 3.45
C ASN A 54 13.88 -4.94 2.13
N ILE A 55 13.00 -4.15 1.53
CA ILE A 55 13.30 -3.38 0.32
C ILE A 55 14.41 -2.37 0.62
N ALA A 56 14.29 -1.57 1.68
CA ALA A 56 15.31 -0.58 2.02
C ALA A 56 16.67 -1.24 2.31
N ARG A 57 16.66 -2.39 2.98
CA ARG A 57 17.84 -3.20 3.28
C ARG A 57 18.47 -3.77 2.01
N GLN A 58 17.67 -4.41 1.14
CA GLN A 58 18.15 -4.98 -0.13
C GLN A 58 18.52 -3.93 -1.17
N ALA A 59 17.88 -2.76 -1.14
CA ALA A 59 18.21 -1.60 -1.98
C ALA A 59 19.44 -0.84 -1.46
N SER A 60 19.94 -1.16 -0.26
CA SER A 60 21.15 -0.53 0.25
C SER A 60 22.34 -0.95 -0.62
N LEU A 61 23.05 0.06 -1.14
CA LEU A 61 24.23 -0.11 -1.99
C LEU A 61 25.32 -0.97 -1.35
N VAL A 62 25.39 -0.97 -0.01
CA VAL A 62 26.33 -1.79 0.76
C VAL A 62 26.05 -3.29 0.57
N GLN A 63 24.79 -3.70 0.66
CA GLN A 63 24.41 -5.11 0.57
C GLN A 63 24.33 -5.60 -0.89
N ILE A 64 23.99 -4.70 -1.83
CA ILE A 64 24.10 -4.97 -3.27
C ILE A 64 25.57 -5.14 -3.64
N GLY A 65 26.45 -4.26 -3.15
CA GLY A 65 27.89 -4.33 -3.40
C GLY A 65 28.51 -5.63 -2.86
N GLU A 66 28.14 -6.03 -1.64
CA GLU A 66 28.59 -7.30 -1.05
C GLU A 66 28.14 -8.52 -1.87
N ARG A 67 26.86 -8.59 -2.26
CA ARG A 67 26.35 -9.68 -3.11
C ARG A 67 26.92 -9.68 -4.52
N MET A 68 27.10 -8.51 -5.15
CA MET A 68 27.71 -8.41 -6.47
C MET A 68 29.20 -8.77 -6.42
N SER A 69 29.89 -8.53 -5.29
CA SER A 69 31.28 -8.94 -5.09
C SER A 69 31.44 -10.46 -4.93
N GLU A 70 30.43 -11.18 -4.42
CA GLU A 70 30.41 -12.66 -4.41
C GLU A 70 30.17 -13.26 -5.80
N LEU A 71 29.49 -12.54 -6.69
CA LEU A 71 29.39 -12.86 -8.12
C LEU A 71 30.68 -12.46 -8.85
N ALA A 72 31.81 -13.08 -8.47
CA ALA A 72 33.13 -12.84 -9.03
C ALA A 72 33.24 -13.13 -10.55
N ASP A 73 32.23 -13.77 -11.14
CA ASP A 73 32.14 -14.08 -12.58
C ASP A 73 31.32 -13.04 -13.38
N PHE A 74 31.00 -11.87 -12.81
CA PHE A 74 30.34 -10.81 -13.57
C PHE A 74 31.30 -10.19 -14.60
N GLN A 75 31.39 -10.81 -15.78
CA GLN A 75 32.04 -10.22 -16.95
C GLN A 75 31.13 -9.16 -17.57
N MET A 76 31.53 -7.90 -17.44
CA MET A 76 30.90 -6.79 -18.15
C MET A 76 31.22 -6.94 -19.64
N PRO A 77 30.22 -7.04 -20.55
CA PRO A 77 30.48 -7.18 -21.98
C PRO A 77 31.28 -5.99 -22.51
N ASP A 78 32.24 -6.24 -23.40
CA ASP A 78 33.11 -5.21 -24.00
C ASP A 78 32.33 -4.12 -24.77
N SER A 79 31.05 -4.35 -25.07
CA SER A 79 30.15 -3.39 -25.72
C SER A 79 29.45 -2.41 -24.76
N CYS A 80 29.72 -2.49 -23.45
CA CYS A 80 29.13 -1.57 -22.48
C CYS A 80 29.72 -0.17 -22.62
N ARG A 81 28.97 0.72 -23.28
CA ARG A 81 29.28 2.15 -23.32
C ARG A 81 28.73 2.82 -22.07
N LEU A 82 29.60 3.13 -21.11
CA LEU A 82 29.26 3.97 -19.96
C LEU A 82 29.01 5.40 -20.45
N VAL A 83 27.74 5.81 -20.48
CA VAL A 83 27.37 7.19 -20.80
C VAL A 83 27.18 7.94 -19.48
N ARG A 84 28.11 8.83 -19.16
CA ARG A 84 27.97 9.75 -18.03
C ARG A 84 26.90 10.77 -18.39
N LEU A 85 25.71 10.62 -17.84
CA LEU A 85 24.68 11.64 -17.91
C LEU A 85 25.19 12.83 -17.08
N ALA A 86 25.41 13.97 -17.74
CA ALA A 86 25.66 15.22 -17.05
C ALA A 86 24.50 15.46 -16.07
N PRO A 87 24.76 15.92 -14.84
CA PRO A 87 23.67 16.32 -13.95
C PRO A 87 22.84 17.35 -14.70
N ALA A 88 21.54 17.10 -14.83
CA ALA A 88 20.63 18.02 -15.49
C ALA A 88 20.90 19.42 -14.95
N LEU A 89 21.46 20.27 -15.81
CA LEU A 89 21.64 21.67 -15.51
C LEU A 89 20.27 22.20 -15.08
N ARG A 90 20.30 22.99 -14.01
CA ARG A 90 19.17 23.75 -13.49
C ARG A 90 18.38 24.38 -14.63
N GLU A 91 17.07 24.35 -14.47
CA GLU A 91 16.06 24.99 -15.34
C GLU A 91 16.57 26.30 -15.95
N GLY A 92 16.75 26.36 -17.27
CA GLY A 92 17.00 27.64 -17.94
C GLY A 92 17.70 27.67 -19.29
N GLU A 93 18.24 26.57 -19.85
CA GLU A 93 18.95 26.65 -21.13
C GLU A 93 18.30 25.80 -22.23
N ILE A 94 17.75 26.52 -23.22
CA ILE A 94 17.25 25.99 -24.48
C ILE A 94 18.46 25.55 -25.31
N PHE A 95 18.55 24.26 -25.63
CA PHE A 95 19.46 23.76 -26.65
C PHE A 95 18.65 23.28 -27.86
N GLU A 96 18.78 24.02 -28.96
CA GLU A 96 18.22 23.68 -30.26
C GLU A 96 19.12 22.67 -31.01
N GLN A 97 18.44 21.67 -31.58
CA GLN A 97 18.67 20.93 -32.84
C GLN A 97 19.67 19.75 -32.95
N GLY A 98 19.10 18.60 -33.30
CA GLY A 98 19.69 17.42 -33.98
C GLY A 98 18.58 16.41 -34.35
N PRO A 99 18.64 15.70 -35.50
CA PRO A 99 17.56 15.58 -36.47
C PRO A 99 16.38 14.72 -36.04
N ALA A 100 15.19 15.15 -36.45
CA ALA A 100 13.91 14.49 -36.25
C ALA A 100 13.88 13.09 -36.88
N ARG A 101 14.14 12.06 -36.06
CA ARG A 101 13.80 10.68 -36.39
C ARG A 101 12.31 10.51 -36.09
N GLN A 102 11.51 10.28 -37.12
CA GLN A 102 10.06 10.10 -37.03
C GLN A 102 9.72 8.96 -36.06
N GLU A 103 9.27 9.31 -34.86
CA GLU A 103 8.77 8.35 -33.88
C GLU A 103 7.32 8.00 -34.22
N THR A 104 7.13 6.80 -34.75
CA THR A 104 5.83 6.21 -35.05
C THR A 104 5.04 5.98 -33.77
N LEU A 105 3.72 6.21 -33.78
CA LEU A 105 2.80 6.14 -32.61
C LEU A 105 2.93 4.87 -31.75
N LEU A 106 3.48 3.78 -32.28
CA LEU A 106 3.76 2.55 -31.55
C LEU A 106 4.88 2.69 -30.50
N SER A 107 5.88 3.57 -30.70
CA SER A 107 6.94 3.81 -29.70
C SER A 107 6.44 4.57 -28.47
N ARG A 108 5.32 5.30 -28.57
CA ARG A 108 4.64 5.95 -27.43
C ARG A 108 3.85 4.96 -26.57
N ILE A 109 3.35 3.87 -27.14
CA ILE A 109 2.52 2.89 -26.40
C ILE A 109 3.39 1.86 -25.67
N PHE A 110 4.52 1.47 -26.28
CA PHE A 110 5.45 0.50 -25.67
C PHE A 110 6.66 1.14 -24.98
N GLY A 111 6.72 2.48 -24.92
CA GLY A 111 7.65 3.20 -24.07
C GLY A 111 7.34 2.91 -22.61
N ILE A 112 8.15 2.05 -21.99
CA ILE A 112 8.10 1.68 -20.57
C ILE A 112 8.39 2.92 -19.72
N LYS A 113 7.36 3.76 -19.59
CA LYS A 113 7.24 4.89 -18.66
C LYS A 113 5.83 4.86 -18.07
N ARG A 114 5.48 3.74 -17.45
CA ARG A 114 4.64 3.81 -16.25
C ARG A 114 5.55 4.13 -15.08
N GLN A 115 6.03 5.36 -15.06
CA GLN A 115 6.50 5.96 -13.82
C GLN A 115 5.27 6.05 -12.94
N ALA A 116 5.28 5.30 -11.83
CA ALA A 116 4.30 5.46 -10.78
C ALA A 116 4.48 6.87 -10.22
N GLU A 117 3.66 7.82 -10.69
CA GLU A 117 3.50 9.12 -10.06
C GLU A 117 2.89 8.90 -8.67
N ALA A 118 3.74 8.85 -7.66
CA ALA A 118 3.32 8.99 -6.28
C ALA A 118 2.97 10.48 -6.06
N ASN A 119 1.70 10.82 -6.25
CA ASN A 119 1.16 12.09 -5.77
C ASN A 119 1.26 12.10 -4.23
N THR A 120 2.25 12.81 -3.68
CA THR A 120 2.26 13.17 -2.27
C THR A 120 1.31 14.35 -2.08
N LEU A 121 0.10 14.09 -1.57
CA LEU A 121 -0.73 15.13 -0.98
C LEU A 121 0.04 15.75 0.19
N ASN A 122 0.31 17.05 0.10
CA ASN A 122 0.92 17.84 1.15
C ASN A 122 -0.10 18.09 2.27
N PRO A 123 0.20 17.81 3.56
CA PRO A 123 -0.59 18.31 4.66
C PRO A 123 -0.09 19.72 5.07
N ARG A 124 -0.87 20.74 4.73
CA ARG A 124 -0.95 22.00 5.50
C ARG A 124 -2.24 22.74 5.18
#